data_AF-A0A537R6F3-F1
#
_entry.id   AF-A0A537R6F3-F1
#
_cell.length_a   1.000
_cell.length_b   1.000
_cell.length_c   1.000
_cell.angle_alpha   90.00
_cell.angle_beta   90.00
_cell.angle_gamma   90.00
#
_symmetry.space_group_name_H-M   'P 1'
#
loop_
_entity.id
_entity.type
_entity.pdbx_description
1 polymer ?
#
loop_
_entity_poly.entity_id
_entity_poly.type
_entity_poly.pdbx_seq_one_letter_code
_entity_poly.pdbx_strand_id
1 'polypeptide(L)'
;KDIDESKKKIELNREEIAKAKGEVVVALDKAGIKLAPEQVDLLLDSVLSGDLIRLVAVFNSAKLIDGQLGKLMIASGENIGAARKYFAMHAALFALLVHSQDLLVAKIDQQYIPKLAAIEQDIKAARLKTADLLKAENREDQKRALEANRDSQRLADDAAKGYRRYLLQQREQVAKARQRATHDLRIADNTFETVEASFQLRNLMKDSAASFEALQRLEAPTFDQIFKNEELRREFENLTRKL
;
A
#
# COMPACT_ATOMS: atom_id res chain seq x y z
N LYS A 1 4.98 23.14 -47.43
CA LYS A 1 3.55 22.98 -47.07
C LYS A 1 3.39 21.88 -46.04
N ASP A 2 3.78 20.63 -46.34
CA ASP A 2 3.64 19.49 -45.40
C ASP A 2 4.44 19.63 -44.09
N ILE A 3 5.62 20.28 -44.14
CA ILE A 3 6.44 20.53 -42.94
C ILE A 3 5.75 21.54 -42.00
N ASP A 4 5.12 22.59 -42.54
CA ASP A 4 4.46 23.61 -41.72
C ASP A 4 3.15 23.09 -41.13
N GLU A 5 2.40 22.28 -41.88
CA GLU A 5 1.24 21.55 -41.34
C GLU A 5 1.65 20.55 -40.25
N SER A 6 2.74 19.80 -40.45
CA SER A 6 3.25 18.86 -39.45
C SER A 6 3.72 19.58 -38.19
N LYS A 7 4.40 20.73 -38.32
CA LYS A 7 4.78 21.58 -37.18
C LYS A 7 3.56 22.09 -36.41
N LYS A 8 2.55 22.58 -37.12
CA LYS A 8 1.30 23.06 -36.49
C LYS A 8 0.59 21.93 -35.73
N LYS A 9 0.58 20.71 -36.29
CA LYS A 9 0.02 19.52 -35.65
C LYS A 9 0.82 19.09 -34.42
N ILE A 10 2.15 19.19 -34.47
CA ILE A 10 3.02 18.92 -33.31
C ILE A 10 2.72 19.88 -32.17
N GLU A 11 2.57 21.18 -32.45
CA GLU A 11 2.25 22.17 -31.42
C GLU A 11 0.86 21.93 -30.82
N LEU A 12 -0.16 21.64 -31.63
CA LEU A 12 -1.49 21.26 -31.14
C LEU A 12 -1.43 20.02 -30.23
N ASN A 13 -0.70 18.97 -30.65
CA ASN A 13 -0.53 17.77 -29.84
C ASN A 13 0.20 18.07 -28.52
N ARG A 14 1.18 18.98 -28.52
CA ARG A 14 1.91 19.39 -27.31
C ARG A 14 0.99 20.12 -26.34
N GLU A 15 0.14 21.02 -26.84
CA GLU A 15 -0.87 21.71 -26.03
C GLU A 15 -1.89 20.73 -25.44
N GLU A 16 -2.37 19.77 -26.24
CA GLU A 16 -3.28 18.72 -25.77
C GLU A 16 -2.63 17.82 -24.70
N ILE A 17 -1.37 17.40 -24.90
CA ILE A 17 -0.62 16.62 -23.91
C ILE A 17 -0.44 17.41 -22.62
N ALA A 18 -0.07 18.70 -22.71
CA ALA A 18 0.11 19.55 -21.54
C ALA A 18 -1.21 19.71 -20.76
N LYS A 19 -2.33 19.88 -21.47
CA LYS A 19 -3.66 19.94 -20.87
C LYS A 19 -4.03 18.63 -20.16
N ALA A 20 -3.86 17.49 -20.83
CA ALA A 20 -4.15 16.18 -20.25
C ALA A 20 -3.27 15.89 -19.01
N LYS A 21 -1.98 16.25 -19.05
CA LYS A 21 -1.08 16.17 -17.89
C LYS A 21 -1.59 17.04 -16.73
N GLY A 22 -2.05 18.25 -17.02
CA GLY A 22 -2.69 19.13 -16.02
C GLY A 22 -3.95 18.52 -15.40
N GLU A 23 -4.79 17.88 -16.20
CA GLU A 23 -5.99 17.18 -15.71
C GLU A 23 -5.63 16.03 -14.76
N VAL A 24 -4.56 15.28 -15.06
CA VAL A 24 -4.03 14.23 -14.17
C VAL A 24 -3.51 14.81 -12.87
N VAL A 25 -2.74 15.91 -12.89
CA VAL A 25 -2.27 16.60 -11.67
C VAL A 25 -3.44 17.00 -10.79
N VAL A 26 -4.48 17.63 -11.37
CA VAL A 26 -5.67 18.06 -10.62
C VAL A 26 -6.44 16.87 -10.05
N ALA A 27 -6.57 15.77 -10.82
CA ALA A 27 -7.24 14.56 -10.34
C ALA A 27 -6.49 13.91 -9.17
N LEU A 28 -5.15 13.87 -9.24
CA LEU A 28 -4.29 13.35 -8.18
C LEU A 28 -4.38 14.23 -6.91
N ASP A 29 -4.35 15.55 -7.05
CA ASP A 29 -4.49 16.46 -5.91
C ASP A 29 -5.85 16.33 -5.22
N LYS A 30 -6.94 16.19 -6.00
CA LYS A 30 -8.28 15.91 -5.47
C LYS A 30 -8.36 14.57 -4.73
N ALA A 31 -7.56 13.57 -5.13
CA ALA A 31 -7.41 12.30 -4.43
C ALA A 31 -6.45 12.38 -3.22
N GLY A 32 -5.96 13.58 -2.88
CA GLY A 32 -5.02 13.82 -1.80
C GLY A 32 -3.56 13.51 -2.14
N ILE A 33 -3.24 13.21 -3.40
CA ILE A 33 -1.90 12.89 -3.89
C ILE A 33 -1.25 14.15 -4.45
N LYS A 34 -0.41 14.78 -3.63
CA LYS A 34 0.36 15.96 -4.03
C LYS A 34 1.65 15.53 -4.70
N LEU A 35 1.73 15.74 -6.01
CA LEU A 35 2.94 15.54 -6.80
C LEU A 35 3.27 16.83 -7.54
N ALA A 36 4.57 17.13 -7.65
CA ALA A 36 5.03 18.21 -8.50
C ALA A 36 4.79 17.84 -9.98
N PRO A 37 4.54 18.82 -10.87
CA PRO A 37 4.32 18.57 -12.29
C PRO A 37 5.40 17.68 -12.92
N GLU A 38 6.66 17.89 -12.53
CA GLU A 38 7.81 17.14 -13.04
C GLU A 38 7.79 15.66 -12.58
N GLN A 39 7.21 15.39 -11.41
CA GLN A 39 7.02 14.02 -10.91
C GLN A 39 5.89 13.31 -11.66
N VAL A 40 4.83 14.04 -12.01
CA VAL A 40 3.73 13.51 -12.83
C VAL A 40 4.22 13.24 -14.25
N ASP A 41 5.04 14.12 -14.82
CA ASP A 41 5.70 13.88 -16.11
C ASP A 41 6.54 12.61 -16.09
N LEU A 42 7.39 12.45 -15.07
CA LEU A 42 8.23 11.25 -14.97
C LEU A 42 7.40 9.96 -14.82
N LEU A 43 6.24 10.02 -14.17
CA LEU A 43 5.32 8.89 -14.06
C LEU A 43 4.61 8.61 -15.40
N LEU A 44 4.15 9.65 -16.09
CA LEU A 44 3.39 9.55 -17.33
C LEU A 44 4.24 9.19 -18.55
N ASP A 45 5.52 9.57 -18.54
CA ASP A 45 6.48 9.22 -19.59
C ASP A 45 6.88 7.73 -19.52
N SER A 46 6.52 7.02 -18.45
CA SER A 46 6.67 5.58 -18.36
C SER A 46 5.54 4.85 -19.08
N VAL A 47 5.86 3.78 -19.81
CA VAL A 47 4.85 2.85 -20.34
C VAL A 47 4.12 2.10 -19.21
N LEU A 48 4.71 2.04 -18.01
CA LEU A 48 4.06 1.57 -16.79
C LEU A 48 3.24 2.66 -16.10
N SER A 49 3.05 3.84 -16.70
CA SER A 49 2.45 5.02 -16.08
C SER A 49 1.17 4.72 -15.31
N GLY A 50 0.24 3.99 -15.93
CA GLY A 50 -0.99 3.60 -15.26
C GLY A 50 -0.78 2.74 -14.02
N ASP A 51 0.19 1.82 -14.04
CA ASP A 51 0.48 0.95 -12.89
C ASP A 51 1.29 1.66 -11.80
N LEU A 52 2.23 2.53 -12.19
CA LEU A 52 2.98 3.36 -11.25
C LEU A 52 2.06 4.35 -10.55
N ILE A 53 1.15 5.01 -11.28
CA ILE A 53 0.14 5.90 -10.70
C ILE A 53 -0.75 5.14 -9.71
N ARG A 54 -1.19 3.92 -10.06
CA ARG A 54 -1.95 3.07 -9.14
C ARG A 54 -1.16 2.75 -7.87
N LEU A 55 0.11 2.37 -8.00
CA LEU A 55 0.96 2.08 -6.84
C LEU A 55 1.17 3.31 -5.95
N VAL A 56 1.42 4.48 -6.55
CA VAL A 56 1.55 5.75 -5.83
C VAL A 56 0.25 6.11 -5.11
N ALA A 57 -0.89 5.90 -5.76
CA ALA A 57 -2.19 6.13 -5.16
C ALA A 57 -2.41 5.25 -3.92
N VAL A 58 -2.15 3.93 -4.04
CA VAL A 58 -2.24 3.02 -2.88
C VAL A 58 -1.31 3.46 -1.76
N PHE A 59 -0.06 3.82 -2.07
CA PHE A 59 0.90 4.28 -1.07
C PHE A 59 0.41 5.51 -0.32
N ASN A 60 -0.07 6.52 -1.04
CA ASN A 60 -0.54 7.74 -0.41
C ASN A 60 -1.82 7.52 0.39
N SER A 61 -2.76 6.73 -0.13
CA SER A 61 -3.97 6.35 0.61
C SER A 61 -3.62 5.63 1.91
N ALA A 62 -2.69 4.67 1.87
CA ALA A 62 -2.23 3.97 3.07
C ALA A 62 -1.63 4.94 4.08
N LYS A 63 -0.75 5.85 3.64
CA LYS A 63 -0.14 6.88 4.48
C LYS A 63 -1.17 7.80 5.14
N LEU A 64 -2.19 8.23 4.40
CA LEU A 64 -3.26 9.10 4.91
C LEU A 64 -4.10 8.38 5.96
N ILE A 65 -4.49 7.14 5.69
CA ILE A 65 -5.26 6.32 6.63
C ILE A 65 -4.43 6.09 7.91
N ASP A 66 -3.15 5.74 7.77
CA ASP A 66 -2.26 5.52 8.90
C ASP A 66 -2.13 6.76 9.80
N GLY A 67 -1.93 7.93 9.19
CA GLY A 67 -1.86 9.20 9.92
C GLY A 67 -3.15 9.54 10.66
N GLN A 68 -4.32 9.18 10.13
CA GLN A 68 -5.61 9.36 10.82
C GLN A 68 -5.77 8.36 11.98
N LEU A 69 -5.42 7.10 11.75
CA LEU A 69 -5.42 6.05 12.78
C LEU A 69 -4.51 6.43 13.95
N GLY A 70 -3.33 7.00 13.68
CA GLY A 70 -2.39 7.43 14.72
C GLY A 70 -2.96 8.56 15.59
N LYS A 71 -3.65 9.53 14.98
CA LYS A 71 -4.34 10.60 15.73
C LYS A 71 -5.46 10.04 16.62
N LEU A 72 -6.26 9.10 16.09
CA LEU A 72 -7.32 8.44 16.87
C LEU A 72 -6.75 7.63 18.03
N MET A 73 -5.61 6.97 17.82
CA MET A 73 -4.92 6.20 18.86
C MET A 73 -4.46 7.12 19.99
N ILE A 74 -3.80 8.24 19.67
CA ILE A 74 -3.36 9.24 20.67
C ILE A 74 -4.57 9.81 21.43
N ALA A 75 -5.66 10.15 20.72
CA ALA A 75 -6.88 10.69 21.34
C ALA A 75 -7.61 9.67 22.24
N SER A 76 -7.39 8.37 22.03
CA SER A 76 -8.02 7.29 22.81
C SER A 76 -7.31 6.99 24.13
N GLY A 77 -6.15 7.61 24.40
CA GLY A 77 -5.39 7.42 25.64
C GLY A 77 -5.02 5.95 25.88
N GLU A 78 -5.24 5.47 27.11
CA GLU A 78 -4.93 4.09 27.54
C GLU A 78 -5.96 3.05 27.08
N ASN A 79 -6.82 3.37 26.11
CA ASN A 79 -7.78 2.40 25.60
C ASN A 79 -7.09 1.31 24.78
N ILE A 80 -6.77 0.19 25.43
CA ILE A 80 -6.14 -0.99 24.79
C ILE A 80 -6.98 -1.54 23.63
N GLY A 81 -8.31 -1.39 23.64
CA GLY A 81 -9.16 -1.78 22.52
C GLY A 81 -8.96 -0.89 21.28
N ALA A 82 -8.66 0.40 21.47
CA ALA A 82 -8.27 1.31 20.39
C ALA A 82 -6.87 0.98 19.88
N ALA A 83 -5.92 0.67 20.77
CA ALA A 83 -4.57 0.22 20.43
C ALA A 83 -4.60 -1.02 19.53
N ARG A 84 -5.39 -2.02 19.92
CA ARG A 84 -5.58 -3.25 19.14
C ARG A 84 -6.03 -2.97 17.71
N LYS A 85 -7.07 -2.13 17.56
CA LYS A 85 -7.61 -1.75 16.24
C LYS A 85 -6.60 -0.97 15.41
N TYR A 86 -5.88 -0.03 16.04
CA TYR A 86 -4.83 0.75 15.39
C TYR A 86 -3.76 -0.16 14.79
N PHE A 87 -3.16 -1.04 15.59
CA PHE A 87 -2.06 -1.89 15.12
C PHE A 87 -2.52 -2.96 14.13
N ALA A 88 -3.73 -3.49 14.26
CA ALA A 88 -4.32 -4.38 13.26
C ALA A 88 -4.42 -3.68 11.89
N MET A 89 -4.93 -2.44 11.88
CA MET A 89 -5.04 -1.65 10.65
C MET A 89 -3.68 -1.24 10.11
N HIS A 90 -2.72 -0.89 10.98
CA HIS A 90 -1.35 -0.56 10.60
C HIS A 90 -0.67 -1.73 9.84
N ALA A 91 -0.79 -2.96 10.38
CA ALA A 91 -0.32 -4.16 9.71
C ALA A 91 -1.04 -4.40 8.37
N ALA A 92 -2.38 -4.25 8.34
CA ALA A 92 -3.15 -4.40 7.11
C ALA A 92 -2.73 -3.41 5.99
N LEU A 93 -2.37 -2.17 6.36
CA LEU A 93 -1.86 -1.18 5.41
C LEU A 93 -0.51 -1.59 4.82
N PHE A 94 0.41 -2.13 5.62
CA PHE A 94 1.67 -2.70 5.09
C PHE A 94 1.41 -3.90 4.19
N ALA A 95 0.48 -4.79 4.55
CA ALA A 95 0.10 -5.92 3.72
C ALA A 95 -0.44 -5.48 2.35
N LEU A 96 -1.25 -4.41 2.32
CA LEU A 96 -1.74 -3.80 1.09
C LEU A 96 -0.60 -3.25 0.21
N LEU A 97 0.41 -2.63 0.82
CA LEU A 97 1.59 -2.12 0.11
C LEU A 97 2.40 -3.26 -0.51
N VAL A 98 2.70 -4.30 0.27
CA VAL A 98 3.41 -5.49 -0.19
C VAL A 98 2.66 -6.13 -1.36
N HIS A 99 1.34 -6.32 -1.22
CA HIS A 99 0.52 -6.90 -2.27
C HIS A 99 0.52 -6.05 -3.55
N SER A 100 0.41 -4.73 -3.44
CA SER A 100 0.41 -3.83 -4.60
C SER A 100 1.75 -3.83 -5.34
N GLN A 101 2.86 -3.91 -4.61
CA GLN A 101 4.19 -4.04 -5.20
C GLN A 101 4.37 -5.40 -5.88
N ASP A 102 3.86 -6.48 -5.29
CA ASP A 102 3.85 -7.82 -5.89
C ASP A 102 3.07 -7.84 -7.21
N LEU A 103 1.91 -7.19 -7.28
CA LEU A 103 1.14 -7.07 -8.52
C LEU A 103 1.93 -6.34 -9.61
N LEU A 104 2.62 -5.26 -9.29
CA LEU A 104 3.43 -4.53 -10.28
C LEU A 104 4.61 -5.38 -10.78
N VAL A 105 5.34 -6.04 -9.88
CA VAL A 105 6.44 -6.94 -10.26
C VAL A 105 5.93 -8.08 -11.14
N ALA A 106 4.85 -8.73 -10.74
CA ALA A 106 4.23 -9.80 -11.52
C ALA A 106 3.78 -9.30 -12.90
N LYS A 107 3.22 -8.09 -13.00
CA LYS A 107 2.82 -7.52 -14.28
C LYS A 107 4.02 -7.28 -15.21
N ILE A 108 5.12 -6.75 -14.67
CA ILE A 108 6.36 -6.59 -15.44
C ILE A 108 6.85 -7.95 -15.95
N ASP A 109 6.96 -8.92 -15.06
CA ASP A 109 7.54 -10.24 -15.37
C ASP A 109 6.67 -11.07 -16.32
N GLN A 110 5.35 -11.03 -16.14
CA GLN A 110 4.41 -11.93 -16.81
C GLN A 110 3.70 -11.30 -18.01
N GLN A 111 3.67 -9.97 -18.11
CA GLN A 111 2.97 -9.29 -19.21
C GLN A 111 3.91 -8.45 -20.06
N TYR A 112 4.69 -7.55 -19.46
CA TYR A 112 5.50 -6.61 -20.24
C TYR A 112 6.75 -7.27 -20.84
N ILE A 113 7.51 -8.02 -20.03
CA ILE A 113 8.73 -8.70 -20.49
C ILE A 113 8.45 -9.72 -21.61
N PRO A 114 7.41 -10.59 -21.52
CA PRO A 114 7.11 -11.53 -22.59
C PRO A 114 6.65 -10.85 -23.87
N LYS A 115 5.82 -9.80 -23.79
CA LYS A 115 5.42 -9.02 -24.97
C LYS A 115 6.62 -8.37 -25.65
N LEU A 116 7.54 -7.82 -24.87
CA LEU A 116 8.77 -7.23 -25.42
C LEU A 116 9.69 -8.29 -26.05
N ALA A 117 9.76 -9.49 -25.46
CA ALA A 117 10.50 -10.60 -26.04
C ALA A 117 9.95 -11.01 -27.41
N ALA A 118 8.62 -11.05 -27.58
CA ALA A 118 7.99 -11.34 -28.87
C ALA A 118 8.35 -10.26 -29.92
N ILE A 119 8.27 -8.98 -29.53
CA ILE A 119 8.66 -7.86 -30.41
C ILE A 119 10.14 -7.95 -30.82
N GLU A 120 11.04 -8.24 -29.89
CA GLU A 120 12.47 -8.45 -30.19
C GLU A 120 12.69 -9.62 -31.16
N GLN A 121 11.92 -10.70 -31.02
CA GLN A 121 11.97 -11.85 -31.92
C GLN A 121 11.48 -11.49 -33.33
N ASP A 122 10.38 -10.75 -33.45
CA ASP A 122 9.84 -10.29 -34.73
C ASP A 122 10.82 -9.33 -35.44
N ILE A 123 11.43 -8.39 -34.71
CA ILE A 123 12.47 -7.51 -35.24
C ILE A 123 13.66 -8.32 -35.73
N LYS A 124 14.10 -9.32 -34.96
CA LYS A 124 15.21 -10.20 -35.37
C LYS A 124 14.86 -10.96 -36.65
N ALA A 125 13.66 -11.54 -36.76
CA ALA A 125 13.21 -12.23 -37.95
C ALA A 125 13.15 -11.29 -39.16
N ALA A 126 12.62 -10.07 -38.99
CA ALA A 126 12.57 -9.06 -40.03
C ALA A 126 13.98 -8.66 -40.51
N ARG A 127 14.95 -8.50 -39.61
CA ARG A 127 16.35 -8.20 -39.95
C ARG A 127 17.00 -9.31 -40.76
N LEU A 128 16.80 -10.57 -40.38
CA LEU A 128 17.30 -11.72 -41.11
C LEU A 128 16.71 -11.75 -42.53
N LYS A 129 15.41 -11.53 -42.65
CA LYS A 129 14.72 -11.46 -43.95
C LYS A 129 15.24 -10.31 -44.82
N THR A 130 15.39 -9.09 -44.27
CA THR A 130 15.95 -7.94 -44.99
C THR A 130 17.38 -8.24 -45.46
N ALA A 131 18.20 -8.84 -44.59
CA ALA A 131 19.58 -9.20 -44.92
C ALA A 131 19.66 -10.25 -46.05
N ASP A 132 18.71 -11.18 -46.09
CA ASP A 132 18.62 -12.17 -47.16
C ASP A 132 18.16 -11.54 -48.49
N LEU A 133 17.12 -10.70 -48.45
CA LEU A 133 16.63 -9.96 -49.62
C LEU A 133 17.70 -9.06 -50.23
N LEU A 134 18.56 -8.45 -49.41
CA LEU A 134 19.68 -7.61 -49.87
C LEU A 134 20.78 -8.40 -50.63
N LYS A 135 20.84 -9.73 -50.50
CA LYS A 135 21.79 -10.57 -51.25
C LYS A 135 21.32 -10.86 -52.67
N ALA A 136 20.03 -10.74 -52.94
CA ALA A 136 19.47 -10.94 -54.28
C ALA A 136 19.81 -9.78 -55.21
N GLU A 137 19.61 -9.99 -56.51
CA GLU A 137 19.66 -8.91 -57.49
C GLU A 137 18.47 -7.97 -57.26
N ASN A 138 18.76 -6.70 -56.99
CA ASN A 138 17.77 -5.68 -56.65
C ASN A 138 17.97 -4.46 -57.54
N ARG A 139 16.86 -3.87 -58.01
CA ARG A 139 16.88 -2.54 -58.62
C ARG A 139 17.28 -1.49 -57.58
N GLU A 140 17.75 -0.32 -58.03
CA GLU A 140 18.20 0.74 -57.12
C GLU A 140 17.10 1.25 -56.16
N ASP A 141 15.84 1.30 -56.59
CA ASP A 141 14.69 1.66 -55.75
C ASP A 141 14.48 0.62 -54.63
N GLN A 142 14.54 -0.67 -54.96
CA GLN A 142 14.37 -1.78 -54.02
C GLN A 142 15.50 -1.83 -53.01
N LYS A 143 16.75 -1.65 -53.46
CA LYS A 143 17.94 -1.62 -52.59
C LYS A 143 17.84 -0.48 -51.58
N ARG A 144 17.50 0.73 -52.01
CA ARG A 144 17.30 1.88 -51.10
C ARG A 144 16.23 1.60 -50.05
N ALA A 145 15.11 0.99 -50.44
CA ALA A 145 14.04 0.62 -49.51
C ALA A 145 14.50 -0.43 -48.48
N LEU A 146 15.22 -1.46 -48.91
CA LEU A 146 15.75 -2.50 -48.01
C LEU A 146 16.82 -1.95 -47.05
N GLU A 147 17.67 -1.03 -47.50
CA GLU A 147 18.64 -0.35 -46.65
C GLU A 147 17.95 0.53 -45.60
N ALA A 148 16.95 1.33 -45.99
CA ALA A 148 16.15 2.11 -45.05
C ALA A 148 15.41 1.22 -44.03
N ASN A 149 14.90 0.06 -44.46
CA ASN A 149 14.29 -0.93 -43.58
C ASN A 149 15.31 -1.50 -42.59
N ARG A 150 16.52 -1.84 -43.06
CA ARG A 150 17.60 -2.35 -42.19
C ARG A 150 17.95 -1.34 -41.10
N ASP A 151 18.04 -0.06 -41.44
CA ASP A 151 18.36 1.00 -40.48
C ASP A 151 17.21 1.20 -39.46
N SER A 152 15.97 1.21 -39.94
CA SER A 152 14.78 1.29 -39.08
C SER A 152 14.67 0.10 -38.12
N GLN A 153 14.94 -1.12 -38.61
CA GLN A 153 14.93 -2.34 -37.80
C GLN A 153 16.07 -2.37 -36.77
N ARG A 154 17.24 -1.80 -37.10
CA ARG A 154 18.33 -1.63 -36.13
C ARG A 154 17.93 -0.68 -35.01
N LEU A 155 17.35 0.48 -35.35
CA LEU A 155 16.86 1.43 -34.36
C LEU A 155 15.78 0.79 -33.47
N ALA A 156 14.85 0.02 -34.06
CA ALA A 156 13.83 -0.69 -33.30
C ALA A 156 14.44 -1.73 -32.33
N ASP A 157 15.46 -2.48 -32.74
CA ASP A 157 16.18 -3.44 -31.88
C ASP A 157 16.88 -2.73 -30.70
N ASP A 158 17.57 -1.63 -30.98
CA ASP A 158 18.25 -0.84 -29.94
C ASP A 158 17.24 -0.23 -28.95
N ALA A 159 16.10 0.27 -29.45
CA ALA A 159 15.00 0.78 -28.64
C ALA A 159 14.37 -0.31 -27.77
N ALA A 160 14.06 -1.48 -28.33
CA ALA A 160 13.49 -2.61 -27.61
C ALA A 160 14.41 -3.07 -26.46
N LYS A 161 15.71 -3.22 -26.73
CA LYS A 161 16.72 -3.56 -25.71
C LYS A 161 16.86 -2.49 -24.64
N GLY A 162 16.87 -1.22 -25.03
CA GLY A 162 16.89 -0.09 -24.08
C GLY A 162 15.68 -0.14 -23.15
N TYR A 163 14.52 -0.39 -23.73
CA TYR A 163 13.27 -0.47 -22.99
C TYR A 163 13.21 -1.71 -22.06
N ARG A 164 13.75 -2.86 -22.48
CA ARG A 164 13.91 -4.04 -21.62
C ARG A 164 14.74 -3.73 -20.39
N ARG A 165 15.89 -3.07 -20.56
CA ARG A 165 16.75 -2.66 -19.44
C ARG A 165 16.02 -1.73 -18.48
N TYR A 166 15.27 -0.77 -19.02
CA TYR A 166 14.46 0.14 -18.23
C TYR A 166 13.40 -0.60 -17.38
N LEU A 167 12.65 -1.54 -17.98
CA LEU A 167 11.66 -2.35 -17.25
C LEU A 167 12.29 -3.18 -16.14
N LEU A 168 13.44 -3.82 -16.40
CA LEU A 168 14.16 -4.61 -15.40
C LEU A 168 14.67 -3.74 -14.23
N GLN A 169 15.16 -2.53 -14.53
CA GLN A 169 15.57 -1.58 -13.50
C GLN A 169 14.38 -1.15 -12.63
N GLN A 170 13.23 -0.85 -13.22
CA GLN A 170 12.01 -0.49 -12.49
C GLN A 170 11.52 -1.65 -11.62
N ARG A 171 11.47 -2.86 -12.18
CA ARG A 171 11.15 -4.09 -11.44
C ARG A 171 12.03 -4.24 -10.19
N GLU A 172 13.34 -4.07 -10.34
CA GLU A 172 14.29 -4.19 -9.23
C GLU A 172 14.07 -3.12 -8.14
N GLN A 173 13.78 -1.87 -8.53
CA GLN A 173 13.47 -0.82 -7.57
C GLN A 173 12.22 -1.15 -6.75
N VAL A 174 11.17 -1.64 -7.41
CA VAL A 174 9.92 -2.06 -6.75
C VAL A 174 10.17 -3.27 -5.85
N ALA A 175 10.95 -4.26 -6.30
CA ALA A 175 11.31 -5.43 -5.50
C ALA A 175 12.07 -5.06 -4.22
N LYS A 176 13.00 -4.11 -4.29
CA LYS A 176 13.71 -3.56 -3.12
C LYS A 176 12.78 -2.80 -2.17
N ALA A 177 11.80 -2.06 -2.70
CA ALA A 177 10.79 -1.41 -1.87
C ALA A 177 9.89 -2.44 -1.17
N ARG A 178 9.56 -3.53 -1.87
CA ARG A 178 8.79 -4.66 -1.35
C ARG A 178 9.50 -5.42 -0.24
N GLN A 179 10.80 -5.64 -0.36
CA GLN A 179 11.60 -6.22 0.73
C GLN A 179 11.50 -5.40 2.02
N ARG A 180 11.59 -4.06 1.91
CA ARG A 180 11.42 -3.14 3.05
C ARG A 180 10.01 -3.21 3.63
N ALA A 181 8.98 -3.06 2.81
CA ALA A 181 7.59 -3.15 3.25
C ALA A 181 7.25 -4.50 3.90
N THR A 182 7.85 -5.60 3.42
CA THR A 182 7.69 -6.94 4.03
C THR A 182 8.35 -7.03 5.40
N HIS A 183 9.48 -6.34 5.59
CA HIS A 183 10.12 -6.26 6.91
C HIS A 183 9.27 -5.44 7.87
N ASP A 184 8.77 -4.28 7.43
CA ASP A 184 7.90 -3.41 8.23
C ASP A 184 6.59 -4.12 8.60
N LEU A 185 6.00 -4.88 7.67
CA LEU A 185 4.83 -5.73 7.92
C LEU A 185 5.08 -6.71 9.06
N ARG A 186 6.22 -7.42 9.05
CA ARG A 186 6.55 -8.38 10.13
C ARG A 186 6.67 -7.70 11.49
N ILE A 187 7.21 -6.48 11.53
CA ILE A 187 7.31 -5.70 12.78
C ILE A 187 5.90 -5.27 13.23
N ALA A 188 5.06 -4.81 12.30
CA ALA A 188 3.69 -4.43 12.59
C ALA A 188 2.85 -5.62 13.10
N ASP A 189 2.98 -6.80 12.48
CA ASP A 189 2.33 -8.03 12.91
C ASP A 189 2.76 -8.42 14.32
N ASN A 190 4.05 -8.43 14.62
CA ASN A 190 4.55 -8.74 15.97
C ASN A 190 4.05 -7.73 17.02
N THR A 191 3.98 -6.45 16.65
CA THR A 191 3.43 -5.40 17.53
C THR A 191 1.94 -5.62 17.78
N PHE A 192 1.18 -5.97 16.74
CA PHE A 192 -0.23 -6.31 16.84
C PHE A 192 -0.44 -7.53 17.75
N GLU A 193 0.32 -8.62 17.55
CA GLU A 193 0.27 -9.82 18.41
C GLU A 193 0.55 -9.49 19.87
N THR A 194 1.51 -8.62 20.14
CA THR A 194 1.86 -8.17 21.51
C THR A 194 0.70 -7.41 22.17
N VAL A 195 0.05 -6.52 21.41
CA VAL A 195 -1.11 -5.75 21.88
C VAL A 195 -2.33 -6.66 22.06
N GLU A 196 -2.53 -7.63 21.17
CA GLU A 196 -3.58 -8.64 21.28
C GLU A 196 -3.41 -9.48 22.55
N ALA A 197 -2.22 -9.99 22.82
CA ALA A 197 -1.93 -10.76 24.03
C ALA A 197 -2.18 -9.94 25.30
N SER A 198 -1.77 -8.66 25.31
CA SER A 198 -2.01 -7.74 26.42
C SER A 198 -3.50 -7.46 26.63
N PHE A 199 -4.27 -7.34 25.54
CA PHE A 199 -5.72 -7.18 25.57
C PHE A 199 -6.41 -8.42 26.15
N GLN A 200 -6.01 -9.61 25.72
CA GLN A 200 -6.54 -10.88 26.23
C GLN A 200 -6.25 -11.07 27.72
N LEU A 201 -5.02 -10.78 28.15
CA LEU A 201 -4.64 -10.85 29.57
C LEU A 201 -5.47 -9.89 30.43
N ARG A 202 -5.66 -8.64 29.97
CA ARG A 202 -6.51 -7.66 30.67
C ARG A 202 -7.94 -8.17 30.84
N ASN A 203 -8.53 -8.75 29.80
CA ASN A 203 -9.90 -9.27 29.89
C ASN A 203 -9.99 -10.41 30.91
N LEU A 204 -9.04 -11.35 30.88
CA LEU A 204 -8.98 -12.45 31.84
C LEU A 204 -8.86 -11.94 33.30
N MET A 205 -8.02 -10.94 33.55
CA MET A 205 -7.87 -10.33 34.87
C MET A 205 -9.16 -9.66 35.35
N LYS A 206 -9.85 -8.95 34.44
CA LYS A 206 -11.12 -8.28 34.74
C LYS A 206 -12.22 -9.30 35.08
N ASP A 207 -12.31 -10.38 34.32
CA ASP A 207 -13.30 -11.44 34.53
C ASP A 207 -13.03 -12.20 35.84
N SER A 208 -11.75 -12.44 36.16
CA SER A 208 -11.32 -13.05 37.43
C SER A 208 -11.66 -12.16 38.62
N ALA A 209 -11.39 -10.85 38.53
CA ALA A 209 -11.72 -9.89 39.58
C ALA A 209 -13.23 -9.80 39.82
N ALA A 210 -14.04 -9.74 38.76
CA ALA A 210 -15.50 -9.73 38.87
C ALA A 210 -16.04 -11.03 39.50
N SER A 211 -15.46 -12.17 39.15
CA SER A 211 -15.83 -13.47 39.73
C SER A 211 -15.47 -13.55 41.22
N PHE A 212 -14.31 -13.03 41.62
CA PHE A 212 -13.89 -12.98 43.01
C PHE A 212 -14.74 -12.03 43.85
N GLU A 213 -15.08 -10.83 43.34
CA GLU A 213 -16.04 -9.93 43.99
C GLU A 213 -17.42 -10.58 44.16
N ALA A 214 -17.89 -11.34 43.16
CA ALA A 214 -19.15 -12.06 43.25
C ALA A 214 -19.13 -13.15 44.33
N LEU A 215 -18.01 -13.88 44.47
CA LEU A 215 -17.81 -14.86 45.54
C LEU A 215 -17.75 -14.21 46.93
N GLN A 216 -17.06 -13.06 47.08
CA GLN A 216 -17.07 -12.31 48.34
C GLN A 216 -18.46 -11.84 48.76
N ARG A 217 -19.35 -11.53 47.80
CA ARG A 217 -20.75 -11.19 48.08
C ARG A 217 -21.62 -12.40 48.44
N LEU A 218 -21.19 -13.61 48.09
CA LEU A 218 -21.83 -14.87 48.48
C LEU A 218 -21.39 -15.35 49.87
N GLU A 219 -20.19 -14.99 50.32
CA GLU A 219 -19.70 -15.28 51.67
C GLU A 219 -20.33 -14.35 52.72
N ALA A 220 -21.48 -14.83 53.23
CA ALA A 220 -22.18 -14.56 54.48
C ALA A 220 -22.79 -13.15 54.73
N PRO A 221 -24.12 -13.07 55.05
CA PRO A 221 -24.65 -11.94 55.80
C PRO A 221 -23.96 -11.89 57.17
N THR A 222 -23.28 -10.80 57.48
CA THR A 222 -22.81 -10.53 58.83
C THR A 222 -23.97 -10.10 59.73
N PHE A 223 -23.88 -10.41 61.03
CA PHE A 223 -24.84 -9.92 62.02
C PHE A 223 -24.65 -8.42 62.26
N ASP A 224 -25.22 -7.58 61.40
CA ASP A 224 -25.20 -6.11 61.60
C ASP A 224 -26.07 -5.68 62.80
N GLN A 225 -26.93 -6.58 63.30
CA GLN A 225 -27.71 -6.40 64.53
C GLN A 225 -27.26 -7.40 65.59
N ILE A 226 -26.43 -6.93 66.52
CA ILE A 226 -26.20 -7.65 67.78
C ILE A 226 -27.41 -7.38 68.68
N PHE A 227 -28.10 -8.43 69.12
CA PHE A 227 -29.15 -8.32 70.12
C PHE A 227 -28.56 -7.78 71.43
N LYS A 228 -28.83 -6.49 71.74
CA LYS A 228 -28.49 -5.87 73.01
C LYS A 228 -29.72 -5.95 73.91
N ASN A 229 -29.69 -6.83 74.92
CA ASN A 229 -30.77 -6.97 75.89
C ASN A 229 -30.71 -5.87 76.97
N GLU A 230 -30.88 -4.62 76.54
CA GLU A 230 -30.91 -3.44 77.41
C GLU A 230 -32.06 -3.51 78.44
N GLU A 231 -33.14 -4.24 78.11
CA GLU A 231 -34.31 -4.42 78.98
C GLU A 231 -33.98 -5.32 80.18
N LEU A 232 -33.29 -6.44 79.97
CA LEU A 232 -32.79 -7.31 81.04
C LEU A 232 -31.77 -6.59 81.94
N ARG A 233 -30.96 -5.70 81.35
CA ARG A 233 -29.97 -4.90 82.08
C ARG A 233 -30.64 -3.89 83.01
N ARG A 234 -31.71 -3.22 82.55
CA ARG A 234 -32.50 -2.30 83.37
C ARG A 234 -33.26 -3.00 84.49
N GLU A 235 -33.82 -4.19 84.25
CA GLU A 235 -34.46 -4.96 85.33
C GLU A 235 -33.46 -5.36 86.43
N PHE A 236 -32.24 -5.78 86.06
CA PHE A 236 -31.20 -6.13 87.01
C PHE A 236 -30.71 -4.93 87.86
N GLU A 237 -30.54 -3.75 87.25
CA GLU A 237 -30.19 -2.52 87.96
C GLU A 237 -31.31 -2.04 88.91
N ASN A 238 -32.58 -2.23 88.54
CA ASN A 238 -33.72 -1.89 89.38
C ASN A 238 -33.86 -2.82 90.60
N LEU A 239 -33.52 -4.10 90.45
CA LEU A 239 -33.49 -5.07 91.55
C LEU A 239 -32.37 -4.78 92.56
N THR A 240 -31.20 -4.38 92.08
CA THR A 240 -30.02 -4.10 92.93
C THR A 240 -30.07 -2.75 93.63
N ARG A 241 -30.87 -1.78 93.16
CA ARG A 241 -31.12 -0.49 93.85
C ARG A 241 -32.13 -0.58 95.02
N LYS A 242 -32.83 -1.70 95.17
CA LYS A 242 -33.84 -1.91 96.23
C LYS A 242 -33.35 -2.81 97.38
N LEU A 243 -32.06 -3.14 97.40
CA LEU A 243 -31.34 -3.76 98.52
C LEU A 243 -30.50 -2.69 99.23
#